data_AF-A0A8J5RVM4-F1
#
_entry.id   AF-A0A8J5RVM4-F1
#
_cell.length_a   1.000
_cell.length_b   1.000
_cell.length_c   1.000
_cell.angle_alpha   90.00
_cell.angle_beta   90.00
_cell.angle_gamma   90.00
#
_symmetry.space_group_name_H-M   'P 1'
#
loop_
_entity.id
_entity.type
_entity.pdbx_description
1 polymer ?
#
loop_
_entity_poly.entity_id
_entity_poly.type
_entity_poly.pdbx_seq_one_letter_code
_entity_poly.pdbx_strand_id
1 'polypeptide(L)'
;MNCAGYRVYRKPYPLVLGDDVWRLEKIGKEGAFHRKLATRHVRNVQEFLRMLTVKPDELRLILGEGMTDRMWEVTTNHAKTCAPGDKVYVYSTQLGTIYVNSICQLVKVEFAGVDCPLQQLNRLQKVSCLSPSPLQSSDNHASRRCARARHHFNGV
;
A
#
# COMPACT_ATOMS: atom_id res chain seq x y z
N MET A 1 30.35 -37.65 -14.32
CA MET A 1 29.53 -37.11 -13.21
C MET A 1 29.16 -35.69 -13.56
N ASN A 2 27.91 -35.45 -13.97
CA ASN A 2 27.43 -34.12 -14.37
C ASN A 2 27.13 -33.29 -13.12
N CYS A 3 28.00 -32.34 -12.81
CA CYS A 3 27.70 -31.26 -11.88
C CYS A 3 26.71 -30.30 -12.56
N ALA A 4 25.41 -30.51 -12.34
CA ALA A 4 24.40 -29.53 -12.72
C ALA A 4 24.59 -28.29 -11.84
N GLY A 5 25.25 -27.28 -12.40
CA GLY A 5 25.42 -25.98 -11.77
C GLY A 5 24.05 -25.36 -11.49
N TYR A 6 23.69 -25.25 -10.22
CA TYR A 6 22.62 -24.36 -9.78
C TYR A 6 23.00 -22.94 -10.22
N ARG A 7 22.30 -22.41 -11.24
CA ARG A 7 22.37 -20.98 -11.57
C ARG A 7 21.76 -20.23 -10.39
N VAL A 8 22.61 -19.63 -9.56
CA VAL A 8 22.20 -18.55 -8.64
C VAL A 8 21.67 -17.43 -9.53
N TYR A 9 20.37 -17.39 -9.79
CA TYR A 9 19.74 -16.23 -10.41
C TYR A 9 19.89 -15.06 -9.43
N ARG A 10 20.95 -14.26 -9.60
CA ARG A 10 21.14 -13.01 -8.88
C ARG A 10 20.00 -12.09 -9.28
N LYS A 11 19.18 -11.72 -8.31
CA LYS A 11 18.07 -10.79 -8.54
C LYS A 11 18.68 -9.43 -8.90
N PRO A 12 18.28 -8.81 -10.03
CA PRO A 12 18.92 -7.58 -10.45
C PRO A 12 18.70 -6.47 -9.42
N TYR A 13 19.77 -5.73 -9.15
CA TYR A 13 19.75 -4.46 -8.42
C TYR A 13 19.82 -3.33 -9.47
N PRO A 14 19.08 -2.22 -9.32
CA PRO A 14 18.27 -1.82 -8.17
C PRO A 14 16.88 -2.46 -8.17
N LEU A 15 16.34 -2.69 -6.97
CA LEU A 15 14.91 -2.92 -6.81
C LEU A 15 14.17 -1.60 -6.98
N VAL A 16 13.02 -1.65 -7.65
CA VAL A 16 12.08 -0.53 -7.74
C VAL A 16 10.75 -0.92 -7.10
N LEU A 17 9.97 0.07 -6.66
CA LEU A 17 8.71 -0.17 -5.95
C LEU A 17 7.71 -1.04 -6.73
N GLY A 18 7.73 -0.94 -8.07
CA GLY A 18 6.87 -1.72 -8.96
C GLY A 18 7.31 -3.16 -9.17
N ASP A 19 8.46 -3.56 -8.63
CA ASP A 19 8.94 -4.94 -8.74
C ASP A 19 8.04 -5.90 -7.99
N ASP A 20 7.89 -7.12 -8.53
CA ASP A 20 7.15 -8.18 -7.85
C ASP A 20 7.79 -8.53 -6.49
N VAL A 21 6.95 -8.87 -5.51
CA VAL A 21 7.39 -9.17 -4.15
C VAL A 21 8.28 -10.40 -4.07
N TRP A 22 8.18 -11.33 -5.03
CA TRP A 22 9.09 -12.47 -5.12
C TRP A 22 10.51 -12.05 -5.48
N ARG A 23 10.78 -10.79 -5.85
CA ARG A 23 12.15 -10.26 -6.00
C ARG A 23 12.82 -9.95 -4.66
N LEU A 24 12.09 -9.89 -3.55
CA LEU A 24 12.69 -9.72 -2.22
C LEU A 24 13.52 -10.92 -1.80
N GLU A 25 14.52 -10.71 -0.95
CA GLU A 25 15.32 -11.83 -0.44
C GLU A 25 14.45 -12.77 0.40
N LYS A 26 14.79 -14.06 0.43
CA LYS A 26 14.04 -15.12 1.13
C LYS A 26 12.61 -15.37 0.63
N ILE A 27 12.12 -14.62 -0.34
CA ILE A 27 10.87 -14.90 -1.06
C ILE A 27 11.22 -15.49 -2.44
N GLY A 28 10.72 -16.70 -2.71
CA GLY A 28 10.86 -17.37 -4.00
C GLY A 28 9.61 -17.16 -4.87
N LYS A 29 9.80 -17.07 -6.19
CA LYS A 29 8.69 -17.02 -7.16
C LYS A 29 7.87 -18.29 -7.04
N GLU A 30 6.54 -18.15 -7.03
CA GLU A 30 5.61 -19.25 -6.74
C GLU A 30 5.94 -20.05 -5.46
N GLY A 31 6.66 -19.45 -4.51
CA GLY A 31 6.94 -20.05 -3.21
C GLY A 31 5.76 -19.93 -2.24
N ALA A 32 5.86 -20.59 -1.09
CA ALA A 32 4.83 -20.52 -0.05
C ALA A 32 4.56 -19.06 0.39
N PHE A 33 5.60 -18.28 0.67
CA PHE A 33 5.44 -16.86 1.05
C PHE A 33 4.86 -16.02 -0.08
N HIS A 34 5.28 -16.24 -1.33
CA HIS A 34 4.74 -15.52 -2.48
C HIS A 34 3.23 -15.74 -2.62
N ARG A 35 2.77 -16.99 -2.53
CA ARG A 35 1.33 -17.31 -2.58
C ARG A 35 0.56 -16.69 -1.43
N LYS A 36 1.06 -16.78 -0.19
CA LYS A 36 0.39 -16.19 0.99
C LYS A 36 0.24 -14.67 0.86
N LEU A 37 1.28 -13.98 0.39
CA LEU A 37 1.25 -12.54 0.14
C LEU A 37 0.27 -12.19 -0.99
N ALA A 38 0.28 -12.94 -2.08
CA ALA A 38 -0.62 -12.73 -3.21
C ALA A 38 -2.11 -12.88 -2.81
N THR A 39 -2.45 -13.83 -1.93
CA THR A 39 -3.82 -13.99 -1.38
C THR A 39 -4.30 -12.76 -0.61
N ARG A 40 -3.38 -11.95 -0.07
CA ARG A 40 -3.67 -10.71 0.65
C ARG A 40 -3.43 -9.46 -0.19
N HIS A 41 -3.35 -9.62 -1.51
CA HIS A 41 -3.09 -8.55 -2.48
C HIS A 41 -1.76 -7.81 -2.24
N VAL A 42 -0.74 -8.49 -1.71
CA VAL A 42 0.63 -7.99 -1.64
C VAL A 42 1.42 -8.63 -2.77
N ARG A 43 1.43 -7.99 -3.94
CA ARG A 43 2.02 -8.52 -5.18
C ARG A 43 3.35 -7.87 -5.53
N ASN A 44 3.54 -6.61 -5.16
CA ASN A 44 4.77 -5.85 -5.44
C ASN A 44 5.47 -5.33 -4.18
N VAL A 45 6.69 -4.83 -4.34
CA VAL A 45 7.52 -4.29 -3.26
C VAL A 45 6.86 -3.07 -2.60
N GLN A 46 6.17 -2.23 -3.35
CA GLN A 46 5.44 -1.09 -2.81
C GLN A 46 4.35 -1.52 -1.81
N GLU A 47 3.50 -2.47 -2.19
CA GLU A 47 2.44 -3.01 -1.34
C GLU A 47 3.03 -3.69 -0.09
N PHE A 48 4.14 -4.40 -0.26
CA PHE A 48 4.86 -5.01 0.86
C PHE A 48 5.36 -3.95 1.84
N LEU A 49 6.00 -2.87 1.36
CA LEU A 49 6.50 -1.77 2.20
C LEU A 49 5.37 -0.96 2.85
N ARG A 50 4.24 -0.77 2.15
CA ARG A 50 3.04 -0.15 2.73
C ARG A 50 2.52 -0.99 3.90
N MET A 51 2.34 -2.29 3.70
CA MET A 51 1.85 -3.17 4.75
C MET A 51 2.84 -3.27 5.91
N LEU A 52 4.15 -3.31 5.62
CA LEU A 52 5.20 -3.26 6.64
C LEU A 52 5.14 -1.98 7.48
N THR A 53 4.81 -0.84 6.87
CA THR A 53 4.73 0.46 7.53
C THR A 53 3.46 0.60 8.36
N VAL A 54 2.31 0.21 7.81
CA VAL A 54 0.99 0.44 8.43
C VAL A 54 0.60 -0.70 9.39
N LYS A 55 0.92 -1.95 9.04
CA LYS A 55 0.46 -3.16 9.74
C LYS A 55 1.53 -4.26 9.75
N PRO A 56 2.70 -4.03 10.38
CA PRO A 56 3.79 -5.00 10.40
C PRO A 56 3.39 -6.34 11.02
N ASP A 57 2.52 -6.33 12.04
CA ASP A 57 2.05 -7.54 12.72
C ASP A 57 1.16 -8.40 11.81
N GLU A 58 0.24 -7.78 11.06
CA GLU A 58 -0.56 -8.52 10.07
C GLU A 58 0.33 -9.11 8.97
N LEU A 59 1.34 -8.38 8.49
CA LEU A 59 2.30 -8.90 7.53
C LEU A 59 3.09 -10.10 8.09
N ARG A 60 3.50 -10.03 9.36
CA ARG A 60 4.17 -11.13 10.07
C ARG A 60 3.27 -12.36 10.14
N LEU A 61 1.99 -12.18 10.48
CA LEU A 61 0.99 -13.24 10.54
C LEU A 61 0.74 -13.90 9.18
N ILE A 62 0.71 -13.11 8.10
CA ILE A 62 0.53 -13.64 6.73
C ILE A 62 1.66 -14.57 6.34
N LEU A 63 2.90 -14.21 6.67
CA LEU A 63 4.06 -15.06 6.37
C LEU A 63 4.08 -16.30 7.27
N GLY A 64 3.67 -16.13 8.54
CA GLY A 64 3.53 -17.18 9.54
C GLY A 64 4.87 -17.73 10.04
N GLU A 65 4.81 -18.83 10.80
CA GLU A 65 5.95 -19.41 11.53
C GLU A 65 7.14 -19.83 10.64
N GLY A 66 6.88 -20.17 9.37
CA GLY A 66 7.94 -20.50 8.42
C GLY A 66 8.92 -19.34 8.16
N MET A 67 8.51 -18.09 8.43
CA MET A 67 9.35 -16.91 8.31
C MET A 67 10.06 -16.63 9.63
N THR A 68 11.26 -17.19 9.81
CA THR A 68 12.08 -16.94 11.02
C THR A 68 12.45 -15.46 11.15
N ASP A 69 12.82 -15.01 12.36
CA ASP A 69 13.21 -13.61 12.61
C ASP A 69 14.37 -13.17 11.72
N ARG A 70 15.36 -14.04 11.54
CA ARG A 70 16.49 -13.78 10.63
C ARG A 70 16.04 -13.61 9.17
N MET A 71 15.10 -14.43 8.71
CA MET A 71 14.58 -14.30 7.34
C MET A 71 13.75 -13.03 7.19
N TRP A 72 12.96 -12.67 8.20
CA TRP A 72 12.19 -11.45 8.26
C TRP A 72 13.07 -10.20 8.19
N GLU A 73 14.14 -10.13 9.00
CA GLU A 73 15.09 -9.02 8.98
C GLU A 73 15.74 -8.88 7.61
N VAL A 74 16.24 -9.98 7.03
CA VAL A 74 16.85 -9.95 5.69
C VAL A 74 15.84 -9.46 4.63
N THR A 75 14.61 -9.98 4.65
CA THR A 75 13.56 -9.61 3.70
C THR A 75 13.19 -8.14 3.82
N THR A 76 12.95 -7.66 5.03
CA THR A 76 12.50 -6.28 5.29
C THR A 76 13.62 -5.28 5.08
N ASN A 77 14.86 -5.59 5.45
CA ASN A 77 16.01 -4.75 5.16
C ASN A 77 16.26 -4.64 3.65
N HIS A 78 16.13 -5.74 2.90
CA HIS A 78 16.24 -5.69 1.45
C HIS A 78 15.10 -4.86 0.82
N ALA A 79 13.86 -5.00 1.30
CA ALA A 79 12.76 -4.16 0.80
C ALA A 79 13.02 -2.67 1.06
N LYS A 80 13.55 -2.32 2.24
CA LYS A 80 13.84 -0.93 2.65
C LYS A 80 14.98 -0.27 1.85
N THR A 81 15.77 -1.02 1.08
CA THR A 81 16.76 -0.40 0.17
C THR A 81 16.09 0.24 -1.05
N CYS A 82 14.83 -0.12 -1.34
CA CYS A 82 14.06 0.51 -2.40
C CYS A 82 13.66 1.94 -1.99
N ALA A 83 14.03 2.92 -2.82
CA ALA A 83 13.63 4.30 -2.60
C ALA A 83 12.10 4.45 -2.69
N PRO A 84 11.45 5.19 -1.78
CA PRO A 84 10.00 5.41 -1.78
C PRO A 84 9.50 6.31 -2.94
N GLY A 85 10.43 6.86 -3.73
CA GLY A 85 10.16 7.80 -4.83
C GLY A 85 9.67 9.16 -4.34
N ASP A 86 9.37 10.04 -5.29
CA ASP A 86 9.08 11.47 -5.01
C ASP A 86 7.58 11.77 -4.88
N LYS A 87 6.72 10.76 -5.04
CA LYS A 87 5.27 10.96 -4.96
C LYS A 87 4.83 11.15 -3.51
N VAL A 88 4.07 12.21 -3.27
CA VAL A 88 3.43 12.52 -1.99
C VAL A 88 1.92 12.46 -2.15
N TYR A 89 1.26 11.79 -1.20
CA TYR A 89 -0.18 11.65 -1.12
C TYR A 89 -0.70 12.48 0.03
N VAL A 90 -1.80 13.19 -0.21
CA VAL A 90 -2.38 14.16 0.72
C VAL A 90 -3.74 13.65 1.20
N TYR A 91 -3.94 13.61 2.51
CA TYR A 91 -5.18 13.22 3.16
C TYR A 91 -5.67 14.36 4.03
N SER A 92 -6.71 15.06 3.59
CA SER A 92 -7.29 16.18 4.33
C SER A 92 -8.54 15.75 5.11
N THR A 93 -8.60 16.19 6.35
CA THR A 93 -9.74 16.01 7.26
C THR A 93 -10.14 17.36 7.86
N GLN A 94 -11.28 17.44 8.55
CA GLN A 94 -11.69 18.66 9.26
C GLN A 94 -10.68 19.10 10.33
N LEU A 95 -9.85 18.17 10.84
CA LEU A 95 -8.88 18.42 11.90
C LEU A 95 -7.49 18.78 11.36
N GLY A 96 -7.19 18.47 10.10
CA GLY A 96 -5.86 18.68 9.54
C GLY A 96 -5.57 17.87 8.27
N THR A 97 -4.40 18.09 7.71
CA THR A 97 -3.91 17.47 6.48
C THR A 97 -2.67 16.63 6.75
N ILE A 98 -2.65 15.39 6.25
CA ILE A 98 -1.55 14.43 6.41
C ILE A 98 -0.91 14.18 5.04
N TYR A 99 0.41 14.26 4.99
CA TYR A 99 1.22 13.99 3.79
C TYR A 99 2.05 12.73 4.02
N VAL A 100 1.93 11.77 3.11
CA VAL A 100 2.69 10.50 3.16
C VAL A 100 3.33 10.18 1.81
N ASN A 101 4.43 9.43 1.80
CA ASN A 101 5.07 8.98 0.56
C ASN A 101 4.40 7.72 -0.03
N SER A 102 4.95 7.19 -1.13
CA SER A 102 4.41 6.01 -1.83
C SER A 102 4.34 4.73 -1.00
N ILE A 103 5.06 4.66 0.13
CA ILE A 103 5.05 3.52 1.05
C ILE A 103 4.33 3.83 2.37
N CYS A 104 3.51 4.90 2.39
CA CYS A 104 2.73 5.34 3.54
C CYS A 104 3.57 5.79 4.75
N GLN A 105 4.83 6.17 4.55
CA GLN A 105 5.59 6.84 5.61
C GLN A 105 5.20 8.30 5.68
N LEU A 106 5.06 8.80 6.91
CA LEU A 106 4.67 10.17 7.21
C LEU A 106 5.76 11.17 6.79
N VAL A 107 5.38 12.14 5.96
CA VAL A 107 6.24 13.24 5.50
C VAL A 107 5.96 14.51 6.29
N LYS A 108 4.68 14.84 6.48
CA LYS A 108 4.24 16.10 7.10
C LYS A 108 2.82 15.97 7.65
N VAL A 109 2.51 16.74 8.69
CA VAL A 109 1.13 16.95 9.15
C VAL A 109 0.90 18.46 9.31
N GLU A 110 -0.28 18.92 8.94
CA GLU A 110 -0.74 20.30 9.11
C GLU A 110 -2.04 20.30 9.90
N PHE A 111 -2.16 21.18 10.90
CA PHE A 111 -3.41 21.44 11.61
C PHE A 111 -3.80 22.89 11.41
N ALA A 112 -5.02 23.16 10.96
CA ALA A 112 -5.52 24.52 10.66
C ALA A 112 -4.57 25.34 9.75
N GLY A 113 -3.88 24.70 8.81
CA GLY A 113 -2.92 25.34 7.91
C GLY A 113 -1.52 25.59 8.50
N VAL A 114 -1.25 25.12 9.72
CA VAL A 114 0.06 25.23 10.38
C VAL A 114 0.76 23.88 10.40
N ASP A 115 2.01 23.86 9.95
CA ASP A 115 2.88 22.70 9.94
C ASP A 115 3.21 22.23 11.36
N CYS A 116 2.97 20.95 11.65
CA CYS A 116 3.41 20.32 12.88
C CYS A 116 4.77 19.62 12.68
N PRO A 117 5.80 19.93 13.48
CA PRO A 117 7.08 19.23 13.41
C PRO A 117 6.90 17.74 13.72
N LEU A 118 7.41 16.85 12.86
CA LEU A 118 7.34 15.38 13.05
C LEU A 118 7.96 14.89 14.38
N GLN A 119 8.82 15.72 14.99
CA GLN A 119 9.45 15.48 16.29
C GLN A 119 8.48 15.60 17.47
N GLN A 120 7.38 16.35 17.30
CA GLN A 120 6.34 16.52 18.32
C GLN A 120 5.29 15.39 18.28
N LEU A 121 5.30 14.57 17.23
CA LEU A 121 4.41 13.42 17.10
C LEU A 121 4.98 12.21 17.85
N ASN A 122 4.26 11.76 18.88
CA ASN A 122 4.65 10.61 19.68
C ASN A 122 4.51 9.30 18.87
N ARG A 123 5.20 8.22 19.26
CA ARG A 123 5.16 6.93 18.53
C ARG A 123 3.74 6.43 18.27
N LEU A 124 2.81 6.65 19.21
CA LEU A 124 1.41 6.25 19.07
C LEU A 124 0.66 7.01 17.96
N GLN A 125 1.03 8.26 17.67
CA GLN A 125 0.43 9.07 16.61
C GLN A 125 0.98 8.72 15.21
N LYS A 126 2.11 8.00 15.14
CA LYS A 126 2.73 7.55 13.89
C LYS A 126 2.18 6.20 13.41
N VAL A 127 1.45 5.47 14.26
CA VAL A 127 1.01 4.08 14.02
C VAL A 127 -0.47 4.00 13.59
N SER A 128 -1.25 5.08 13.68
CA SER A 128 -2.71 5.05 13.50
C SER A 128 -3.22 5.81 12.27
N CYS A 129 -2.90 5.38 11.06
CA CYS A 129 -3.67 5.75 9.85
C CYS A 129 -3.65 4.52 8.92
N LEU A 130 -4.74 3.89 8.49
CA LEU A 130 -6.08 4.34 8.13
C LEU A 130 -7.06 3.18 8.38
N SER A 131 -8.18 3.40 9.07
CA SER A 131 -9.40 2.65 8.74
C SER A 131 -9.99 3.29 7.48
N PRO A 132 -10.26 2.53 6.40
CA PRO A 132 -10.97 3.08 5.26
C PRO A 132 -12.42 3.35 5.67
N SER A 133 -12.81 4.61 5.79
CA SER A 133 -14.22 4.98 5.77
C SER A 133 -14.75 4.84 4.34
N PRO A 134 -15.97 4.31 4.13
CA PRO A 134 -16.54 4.16 2.80
C PRO A 134 -16.67 5.51 2.10
N LEU A 135 -16.20 5.59 0.86
CA LEU A 135 -16.51 6.68 -0.07
C LEU A 135 -18.04 6.77 -0.21
N GLN A 136 -18.64 7.80 0.39
CA GLN A 136 -19.99 8.21 0.00
C GLN A 136 -19.88 9.00 -1.30
N SER A 137 -20.27 8.37 -2.40
CA SER A 137 -20.55 9.03 -3.67
C SER A 137 -21.78 9.93 -3.46
N SER A 138 -21.54 11.22 -3.29
CA SER A 138 -22.57 12.25 -3.29
C SER A 138 -22.89 12.64 -4.73
N ASP A 139 -23.84 11.94 -5.36
CA ASP A 139 -24.54 12.46 -6.53
C ASP A 139 -25.58 13.47 -6.06
N ASN A 140 -25.24 14.75 -6.16
CA ASN A 140 -26.20 15.86 -6.04
C ASN A 140 -26.11 16.72 -7.30
N HIS A 141 -26.97 16.42 -8.28
CA HIS A 141 -27.44 17.44 -9.21
C HIS A 141 -28.96 17.54 -9.09
N ALA A 142 -29.40 18.65 -8.51
CA ALA A 142 -30.78 18.96 -8.26
C ALA A 142 -31.52 19.44 -9.53
N SER A 143 -32.79 19.04 -9.58
CA SER A 143 -33.92 19.82 -10.11
C SER A 143 -34.05 20.03 -11.62
N ARG A 144 -35.15 19.47 -12.16
CA ARG A 144 -36.33 20.27 -12.55
C ARG A 144 -37.57 19.36 -12.67
N ARG A 145 -38.60 19.67 -11.87
CA ARG A 145 -39.98 19.19 -12.04
C ARG A 145 -40.60 19.87 -13.28
N CYS A 146 -41.42 19.16 -14.05
CA CYS A 146 -42.72 19.64 -14.55
C CYS A 146 -43.54 18.55 -15.28
N ALA A 147 -44.77 18.36 -14.80
CA ALA A 147 -46.04 18.04 -15.48
C ALA A 147 -46.14 17.02 -16.65
N ARG A 148 -46.85 15.91 -16.36
CA ARG A 148 -48.06 15.37 -17.04
C ARG A 148 -48.44 15.94 -18.42
N ALA A 149 -48.49 15.08 -19.46
CA ALA A 149 -49.63 14.91 -20.38
C ALA A 149 -49.36 13.82 -21.44
N ARG A 150 -50.44 13.09 -21.80
CA ARG A 150 -50.52 12.09 -22.88
C ARG A 150 -50.37 12.78 -24.24
N HIS A 151 -49.82 12.09 -25.23
CA HIS A 151 -50.42 12.00 -26.58
C HIS A 151 -49.86 10.80 -27.35
N HIS A 152 -50.78 10.07 -27.96
CA HIS A 152 -50.61 9.12 -29.08
C HIS A 152 -49.64 9.64 -30.15
N PHE A 153 -48.90 8.75 -30.82
CA PHE A 153 -48.95 8.62 -32.30
C PHE A 153 -48.35 7.29 -32.81
N ASN A 154 -48.99 6.76 -33.86
CA ASN A 154 -48.68 5.57 -34.66
C ASN A 154 -47.58 5.83 -35.71
N GLY A 155 -47.06 4.73 -36.30
CA GLY A 155 -46.40 4.66 -37.62
C GLY A 155 -44.92 4.28 -37.49
N VAL A 156 -44.39 3.24 -38.14
CA VAL A 156 -44.75 2.52 -39.37
C VAL A 156 -44.50 1.02 -39.18
#